data_AF-G2PLA0-F1
#
_entry.id   AF-G2PLA0-F1
#
_cell.length_a   1.000
_cell.length_b   1.000
_cell.length_c   1.000
_cell.angle_alpha   90.00
_cell.angle_beta   90.00
_cell.angle_gamma   90.00
#
_symmetry.space_group_name_H-M   'P 1'
#
loop_
_entity.id
_entity.type
_entity.pdbx_description
1 polymer ?
#
loop_
_entity_poly.entity_id
_entity_poly.type
_entity_poly.pdbx_seq_one_letter_code
_entity_poly.pdbx_strand_id
1 'polypeptide(L)'
;MASNELPEYLQSIFYPLFQYTKDLDTQLMLLDEMLEVGDRKEIPFLSELESHDDPKISNKAFQIKNELQSKLGVMSDTERRRLPMNLCFIYDEFNIRPSKVDKALDFEVELDILNTK
;
A
#
# COMPACT_ATOMS: atom_id res chain seq x y z
N MET A 1 22.01 10.90 -15.64
CA MET A 1 21.92 11.97 -14.62
C MET A 1 21.17 11.36 -13.45
N ALA A 2 21.84 11.14 -12.32
CA ALA A 2 21.15 10.66 -11.12
C ALA A 2 20.23 11.79 -10.66
N SER A 3 18.91 11.59 -10.74
CA SER A 3 17.95 12.49 -10.12
C SER A 3 18.27 12.52 -8.63
N ASN A 4 18.79 13.64 -8.16
CA ASN A 4 19.13 13.89 -6.76
C ASN A 4 17.84 14.20 -5.96
N GLU A 5 16.79 13.41 -6.19
CA GLU A 5 15.47 13.61 -5.62
C GLU A 5 15.42 12.93 -4.26
N LEU A 6 15.14 13.73 -3.22
CA LEU A 6 14.93 13.23 -1.87
C LEU A 6 13.73 12.26 -1.86
N PRO A 7 13.78 11.18 -1.05
CA PRO A 7 12.65 10.28 -0.90
C PRO A 7 11.35 11.03 -0.59
N GLU A 8 10.25 10.66 -1.27
CA GLU A 8 8.98 11.38 -1.19
C GLU A 8 8.40 11.43 0.23
N TYR A 9 8.66 10.42 1.06
CA TYR A 9 8.22 10.39 2.45
C TYR A 9 8.83 11.52 3.30
N LEU A 10 9.99 12.07 2.92
CA LEU A 10 10.62 13.20 3.63
C LEU A 10 9.92 14.54 3.35
N GLN A 11 9.02 14.59 2.37
CA GLN A 11 8.25 15.79 2.06
C GLN A 11 7.08 15.99 3.04
N SER A 12 6.74 14.96 3.80
CA SER A 12 5.76 15.01 4.88
C SER A 12 6.24 15.96 5.98
N ILE A 13 5.36 16.87 6.42
CA ILE A 13 5.64 17.70 7.60
C ILE A 13 5.58 16.89 8.90
N PHE A 14 4.88 15.75 8.87
CA PHE A 14 4.70 14.86 10.00
C PHE A 14 5.88 13.91 10.18
N TYR A 15 6.68 13.64 9.15
CA TYR A 15 7.88 12.82 9.25
C TYR A 15 8.81 13.21 10.41
N PRO A 16 9.30 14.46 10.51
CA PRO A 16 10.15 14.86 11.63
C PRO A 16 9.39 14.80 12.97
N LEU A 17 8.12 15.18 13.01
CA LEU A 17 7.32 15.15 14.23
C LEU A 17 7.19 13.71 14.77
N PHE A 18 6.95 12.76 13.88
CA PHE A 18 6.82 11.35 14.21
C PHE A 18 8.15 10.77 14.70
N GLN A 19 9.27 11.15 14.09
CA GLN A 19 10.61 10.67 14.45
C GLN A 19 11.04 11.11 15.87
N TYR A 20 10.68 12.32 16.29
CA TYR A 20 11.05 12.83 17.62
C TYR A 20 10.04 12.46 18.72
N THR A 21 8.86 11.97 18.35
CA THR A 21 7.84 11.53 19.29
C THR A 21 8.12 10.10 19.75
N LYS A 22 8.26 9.90 21.06
CA LYS A 22 8.47 8.57 21.67
C LYS A 22 7.20 7.97 22.28
N ASP A 23 6.17 8.79 22.40
CA ASP A 23 4.90 8.44 23.02
C ASP A 23 3.94 7.89 21.97
N LEU A 24 3.41 6.68 22.21
CA LEU A 24 2.55 5.98 21.27
C LEU A 24 1.23 6.72 21.06
N ASP A 25 0.62 7.27 22.10
CA ASP A 25 -0.67 7.95 21.99
C ASP A 25 -0.53 9.22 21.15
N THR A 26 0.60 9.92 21.32
CA THR A 26 0.94 11.10 20.51
C THR A 26 1.23 10.71 19.05
N GLN A 27 1.92 9.60 18.79
CA GLN A 27 2.12 9.10 17.43
C GLN A 27 0.80 8.73 16.75
N LEU A 28 -0.13 8.10 17.47
CA LEU A 28 -1.46 7.78 16.96
C LEU A 28 -2.28 9.03 16.69
N MET A 29 -2.19 10.04 17.56
CA MET A 29 -2.81 11.34 17.34
C MET A 29 -2.27 12.01 16.06
N LEU A 30 -0.95 11.99 15.83
CA LEU A 30 -0.35 12.55 14.61
C LEU A 30 -0.89 11.88 13.34
N LEU A 31 -1.13 10.57 13.37
CA LEU A 31 -1.75 9.86 12.24
C LEU A 31 -3.18 10.34 11.97
N ASP A 32 -3.95 10.62 13.01
CA ASP A 32 -5.29 11.20 12.84
C ASP A 32 -5.23 12.62 12.25
N GLU A 33 -4.29 13.44 12.72
CA GLU A 33 -4.09 14.80 12.18
C GLU A 33 -3.67 14.79 10.70
N MET A 34 -2.91 13.78 10.26
CA MET A 34 -2.55 13.61 8.84
C MET A 34 -3.80 13.44 7.95
N LEU A 35 -4.83 12.73 8.43
CA LEU A 35 -6.10 12.57 7.73
C LEU A 35 -6.89 13.87 7.65
N GLU A 36 -6.89 14.62 8.74
CA GLU A 36 -7.59 15.91 8.85
C GLU A 36 -6.97 16.93 7.88
N VAL A 37 -5.64 17.06 7.87
CA VAL A 37 -4.91 17.93 6.94
C VAL A 37 -5.20 17.54 5.48
N GLY A 38 -5.24 16.25 5.17
CA GLY A 38 -5.70 15.78 3.88
C GLY A 38 -4.74 16.03 2.71
N ASP A 39 -3.42 16.10 2.95
CA ASP A 39 -2.44 16.34 1.87
C ASP A 39 -1.99 15.02 1.21
N ARG A 40 -1.85 15.03 -0.12
CA ARG A 40 -1.33 13.91 -0.93
C ARG A 40 0.10 13.54 -0.55
N LYS A 41 0.89 14.51 -0.09
CA LYS A 41 2.30 14.31 0.30
C LYS A 41 2.48 13.37 1.50
N GLU A 42 1.41 13.12 2.25
CA GLU A 42 1.44 12.25 3.42
C GLU A 42 1.32 10.76 3.05
N ILE A 43 0.81 10.44 1.85
CA ILE A 43 0.59 9.06 1.40
C ILE A 43 1.89 8.23 1.35
N PRO A 44 3.03 8.74 0.82
CA PRO A 44 4.30 8.01 0.85
C PRO A 44 4.78 7.74 2.27
N PHE A 45 4.61 8.69 3.18
CA PHE A 45 5.00 8.52 4.58
C PHE A 45 4.12 7.50 5.31
N LEU A 46 2.79 7.54 5.11
CA LEU A 46 1.88 6.54 5.65
C LEU A 46 2.20 5.12 5.14
N SER A 47 2.64 5.00 3.88
CA SER A 47 3.04 3.72 3.30
C SER A 47 4.30 3.14 3.97
N GLU A 48 5.24 3.99 4.38
CA GLU A 48 6.40 3.56 5.17
C GLU A 48 5.97 3.07 6.56
N LEU A 49 5.03 3.79 7.19
CA LEU A 49 4.52 3.45 8.52
C LEU A 49 3.71 2.14 8.56
N GLU A 50 3.20 1.64 7.43
CA GLU A 50 2.59 0.32 7.36
C GLU A 50 3.56 -0.81 7.70
N SER A 51 4.86 -0.60 7.48
CA SER A 51 5.91 -1.57 7.81
C SER A 51 6.51 -1.36 9.20
N HIS A 52 5.89 -0.51 10.04
CA HIS A 52 6.39 -0.19 11.37
C HIS A 52 6.28 -1.38 12.35
N ASP A 53 7.25 -1.51 13.26
CA ASP A 53 7.34 -2.63 14.22
C ASP A 53 6.14 -2.71 15.17
N ASP A 54 5.58 -1.55 15.55
CA ASP A 54 4.38 -1.49 16.39
C ASP A 54 3.11 -1.74 15.55
N PRO A 55 2.35 -2.82 15.84
CA PRO A 55 1.16 -3.18 15.09
C PRO A 55 0.04 -2.15 15.20
N LYS A 56 -0.04 -1.36 16.29
CA LYS A 56 -1.05 -0.30 16.41
C LYS A 56 -0.76 0.82 15.41
N ILE A 57 0.51 1.21 15.28
CA ILE A 57 0.95 2.23 14.32
C ILE A 57 0.74 1.73 12.89
N SER A 58 1.20 0.51 12.59
CA SER A 58 1.05 -0.08 11.25
C SER A 58 -0.42 -0.18 10.81
N ASN A 59 -1.30 -0.71 11.67
CA ASN A 59 -2.72 -0.84 11.34
C ASN A 59 -3.40 0.53 11.20
N LYS A 60 -3.06 1.49 12.06
CA LYS A 60 -3.60 2.85 12.00
C LYS A 60 -3.13 3.56 10.73
N ALA A 61 -1.85 3.46 10.38
CA ALA A 61 -1.31 4.03 9.15
C ALA A 61 -2.01 3.48 7.91
N PHE A 62 -2.28 2.17 7.86
CA PHE A 62 -3.06 1.55 6.78
C PHE A 62 -4.48 2.12 6.67
N GLN A 63 -5.19 2.22 7.80
CA GLN A 63 -6.55 2.79 7.84
C GLN A 63 -6.55 4.23 7.33
N ILE A 64 -5.69 5.08 7.90
CA ILE A 64 -5.57 6.49 7.53
C ILE A 64 -5.17 6.65 6.06
N LYS A 65 -4.25 5.83 5.55
CA LYS A 65 -3.85 5.86 4.13
C LYS A 65 -5.04 5.61 3.20
N ASN A 66 -5.83 4.58 3.47
CA ASN A 66 -6.98 4.24 2.64
C ASN A 66 -8.06 5.33 2.71
N GLU A 67 -8.32 5.87 3.90
CA GLU A 67 -9.28 6.96 4.08
C GLU A 67 -8.82 8.23 3.37
N LEU A 68 -7.54 8.58 3.48
CA LEU A 68 -6.93 9.72 2.81
C LEU A 68 -6.95 9.56 1.28
N GLN A 69 -6.63 8.37 0.78
CA GLN A 69 -6.72 8.02 -0.64
C GLN A 69 -8.15 8.14 -1.17
N SER A 70 -9.13 7.63 -0.43
CA SER A 70 -10.55 7.76 -0.74
C SER A 70 -11.00 9.23 -0.76
N LYS A 71 -10.64 10.02 0.28
CA LYS A 71 -10.94 11.46 0.40
C LYS A 71 -10.37 12.27 -0.77
N LEU A 72 -9.19 11.88 -1.27
CA LEU A 72 -8.50 12.56 -2.36
C LEU A 72 -8.84 12.03 -3.75
N GLY A 73 -9.66 10.99 -3.84
CA GLY A 73 -10.01 10.30 -5.10
C GLY A 73 -8.81 9.62 -5.76
N VAL A 74 -7.76 9.30 -4.99
CA VAL A 74 -6.54 8.67 -5.48
C VAL A 74 -6.63 7.18 -5.19
N MET A 75 -7.07 6.39 -6.17
CA MET A 75 -7.00 4.93 -6.05
C MET A 75 -5.54 4.48 -6.20
N SER A 76 -5.07 3.66 -5.26
CA SER A 76 -3.74 3.06 -5.39
C SER A 76 -3.68 2.10 -6.59
N ASP A 77 -2.52 1.96 -7.23
CA ASP A 77 -2.37 1.05 -8.38
C ASP A 77 -2.61 -0.42 -7.99
N THR A 78 -2.37 -0.78 -6.74
CA THR A 78 -2.71 -2.09 -6.18
C THR A 78 -4.21 -2.29 -6.11
N GLU A 79 -4.99 -1.30 -5.63
CA GLU A 79 -6.45 -1.38 -5.62
C GLU A 79 -7.05 -1.44 -7.03
N ARG A 80 -6.48 -0.70 -7.98
CA ARG A 80 -6.89 -0.78 -9.40
C ARG A 80 -6.70 -2.17 -10.00
N ARG A 81 -5.71 -2.92 -9.52
CA ARG A 81 -5.42 -4.30 -9.95
C ARG A 81 -6.21 -5.36 -9.19
N ARG A 82 -6.79 -5.04 -8.03
CA ARG A 82 -7.59 -5.99 -7.25
C ARG A 82 -8.92 -6.22 -7.95
N LEU A 83 -9.19 -7.47 -8.29
CA LEU A 83 -10.50 -7.87 -8.79
C LEU A 83 -11.53 -7.74 -7.65
N PRO A 84 -12.69 -7.11 -7.91
CA PRO A 84 -13.71 -6.97 -6.89
C PRO A 84 -14.27 -8.35 -6.52
N MET A 85 -14.45 -8.58 -5.22
CA MET A 85 -14.80 -9.89 -4.66
C MET A 85 -16.16 -10.42 -5.17
N ASN A 86 -17.06 -9.51 -5.56
CA ASN A 86 -18.32 -9.86 -6.20
C ASN A 86 -18.17 -10.51 -7.58
N LEU A 87 -16.97 -10.54 -8.18
CA LEU A 87 -16.69 -11.26 -9.43
C LEU A 87 -16.11 -12.67 -9.19
N CYS A 88 -15.94 -13.10 -7.93
CA CYS A 88 -15.48 -14.47 -7.65
C CYS A 88 -16.43 -15.54 -8.21
N PHE A 89 -17.72 -15.23 -8.45
CA PHE A 89 -18.67 -16.19 -9.05
C PHE A 89 -18.23 -16.65 -10.45
N ILE A 90 -17.42 -15.87 -11.17
CA ILE A 90 -16.93 -16.22 -12.51
C ILE A 90 -16.12 -17.51 -12.45
N TYR A 91 -15.38 -17.75 -11.36
CA TYR A 91 -14.64 -19.00 -11.18
C TYR A 91 -15.58 -20.22 -11.13
N ASP A 92 -16.72 -20.07 -10.45
CA ASP A 92 -17.71 -21.14 -10.31
C ASP A 92 -18.52 -21.31 -11.61
N GLU A 93 -18.97 -20.22 -12.23
CA GLU A 93 -19.79 -20.23 -13.46
C GLU A 93 -19.03 -20.84 -14.64
N PHE A 94 -17.76 -20.45 -14.81
CA PHE A 94 -16.93 -20.95 -15.90
C PHE A 94 -16.12 -22.20 -15.53
N ASN A 95 -16.32 -22.76 -14.33
CA ASN A 95 -15.51 -23.86 -13.78
C ASN A 95 -13.99 -23.59 -13.89
N ILE A 96 -13.58 -22.33 -13.76
CA ILE A 96 -12.16 -21.94 -13.78
C ILE A 96 -11.56 -22.43 -12.47
N ARG A 97 -10.76 -23.48 -12.56
CA ARG A 97 -10.00 -24.02 -11.43
C ARG A 97 -8.53 -23.68 -11.64
N PRO A 98 -7.78 -23.38 -10.56
CA PRO A 98 -6.34 -23.26 -10.67
C PRO A 98 -5.80 -24.55 -11.30
N SER A 99 -4.93 -24.42 -12.30
CA SER A 99 -4.25 -25.58 -12.89
C SER A 99 -3.54 -26.33 -11.77
N LYS A 100 -3.69 -27.66 -11.74
CA LYS A 100 -2.83 -28.48 -10.89
C LYS A 100 -1.39 -28.16 -11.27
N VAL A 101 -0.55 -27.84 -10.28
CA VAL A 101 0.89 -27.64 -10.51
C VAL A 101 1.44 -28.99 -10.98
N ASP A 102 1.48 -29.16 -12.29
CA ASP A 102 2.10 -30.31 -12.92
C ASP A 102 3.58 -29.97 -13.11
N LYS A 103 4.44 -30.70 -12.43
CA LYS A 103 5.90 -30.52 -12.54
C LYS A 103 6.42 -30.86 -13.94
N ALA A 104 5.60 -31.48 -14.79
CA ALA A 104 5.90 -31.77 -16.19
C ALA A 104 5.33 -30.74 -17.18
N LEU A 105 4.50 -29.79 -16.74
CA LEU A 105 4.16 -28.63 -17.56
C LEU A 105 5.32 -27.63 -17.49
N ASP A 106 6.31 -27.86 -18.34
CA ASP A 106 7.24 -26.80 -18.76
C ASP A 106 6.50 -25.98 -19.82
N PHE A 107 5.93 -24.84 -19.39
CA PHE A 107 5.49 -23.86 -20.37
C PHE A 107 6.78 -23.32 -20.97
N GLU A 108 7.20 -23.84 -22.14
CA GLU A 108 8.40 -23.45 -22.91
C GLU A 108 8.48 -21.94 -23.24
N VAL A 109 7.59 -21.15 -22.66
CA VAL A 109 7.57 -19.70 -22.63
C VAL A 109 7.95 -19.28 -21.20
N GLU A 110 9.20 -18.84 -21.04
CA GLU A 110 9.60 -18.13 -19.82
C GLU A 110 8.63 -16.97 -19.59
N LEU A 111 7.99 -16.94 -18.41
CA LEU A 111 7.12 -15.84 -18.01
C LEU A 111 7.98 -14.61 -17.71
N ASP A 112 8.47 -13.93 -18.76
CA ASP A 112 9.25 -12.69 -18.69
C ASP A 112 8.53 -11.59 -17.90
N ILE A 113 7.21 -11.70 -17.76
CA ILE A 113 6.35 -10.81 -16.99
C ILE A 113 6.64 -10.88 -15.48
N LEU A 114 7.23 -11.98 -14.99
CA LEU A 114 7.65 -12.13 -13.59
C LEU A 114 9.10 -11.69 -13.36
N ASN A 115 9.84 -11.36 -14.42
CA ASN A 115 11.28 -11.04 -14.39
C ASN A 115 11.60 -9.56 -14.63
N THR A 116 10.61 -8.67 -14.56
CA THR A 116 10.88 -7.24 -14.52
C THR A 116 11.47 -6.86 -13.16
N LYS A 117 12.80 -6.79 -13.11
CA LYS A 117 13.58 -6.09 -12.07
C LYS A 117 13.23 -4.61 -12.00
#